data_AF-A0A8E2LCU5-F1
#
_entry.id   AF-A0A8E2LCU5-F1
#
_cell.length_a   1.000
_cell.length_b   1.000
_cell.length_c   1.000
_cell.angle_alpha   90.00
_cell.angle_beta   90.00
_cell.angle_gamma   90.00
#
_symmetry.space_group_name_H-M   'P 1'
#
loop_
_entity.id
_entity.type
_entity.pdbx_description
1 polymer ?
#
loop_
_entity_poly.entity_id
_entity_poly.type
_entity_poly.pdbx_seq_one_letter_code
_entity_poly.pdbx_strand_id
1 'polypeptide(L)'
;MSNVNEDGKIIKEHNIPLSSSEMGFLWTQYLNDTLALCVMKYFKNICRDEEILPLIEESLNIAQNDINIITEIFSKENIPVPEGFTDKDVNENAPRLFTDVFILLYLQKLEMIAMAGIGVAIGVSARTDVSHFFNELLISVTNLHDKARKVLLSKGVYVRPPQIAPPASVDFVEKQSFLFDFFGQHKRPLTAIEMTHLFINYQTNALGKVLMMGFAQVCKNNDVRQFLSAGKEIASKHMKKFSSILINQDIPAPSNWDANVLNSTHAPFSDKLMMFHTTYLIAVGIGNYGTAAGTCQRMDLSATYTRLSAEIALYAEDGANLMIKHGWLEEPPQAVDHQKLINQEK
;
A
#
# COMPACT_ATOMS: atom_id res chain seq x y z
N MET A 1 -14.85 16.13 27.85
CA MET A 1 -15.98 17.04 27.54
C MET A 1 -17.11 16.17 27.07
N SER A 2 -18.30 16.27 27.66
CA SER A 2 -19.43 15.38 27.32
C SER A 2 -19.82 15.56 25.86
N ASN A 3 -19.76 14.47 25.09
CA ASN A 3 -20.25 14.40 23.72
C ASN A 3 -21.78 14.49 23.73
N VAL A 4 -22.28 15.70 23.49
CA VAL A 4 -23.70 15.98 23.32
C VAL A 4 -24.00 15.83 21.83
N ASN A 5 -24.98 15.00 21.46
CA ASN A 5 -25.40 14.90 20.06
C ASN A 5 -26.14 16.17 19.60
N GLU A 6 -26.43 16.30 18.31
CA GLU A 6 -27.15 17.46 17.75
C GLU A 6 -28.51 17.74 18.42
N ASP A 7 -29.09 16.75 19.12
CA ASP A 7 -30.36 16.84 19.85
C ASP A 7 -30.21 17.18 21.35
N GLY A 8 -29.02 17.50 21.83
CA GLY A 8 -28.81 17.83 23.25
C GLY A 8 -28.79 16.61 24.20
N LYS A 9 -28.74 15.38 23.68
CA LYS A 9 -28.65 14.17 24.51
C LYS A 9 -27.20 13.88 24.89
N ILE A 10 -26.99 13.66 26.19
CA ILE A 10 -25.74 13.15 26.74
C ILE A 10 -25.59 11.70 26.26
N ILE A 11 -24.66 11.47 25.33
CA ILE A 11 -24.21 10.12 25.03
C ILE A 11 -23.40 9.67 26.25
N LYS A 12 -23.86 8.62 26.94
CA LYS A 12 -23.04 7.99 27.99
C LYS A 12 -21.82 7.40 27.31
N GLU A 13 -20.65 7.97 27.59
CA GLU A 13 -19.37 7.34 27.26
C GLU A 13 -19.25 6.08 28.12
N HIS A 14 -19.63 4.94 27.54
CA HIS A 14 -19.21 3.65 28.06
C HIS A 14 -17.71 3.53 27.78
N ASN A 15 -16.93 3.10 28.78
CA ASN A 15 -15.54 2.75 28.57
C ASN A 15 -15.51 1.44 27.76
N ILE A 16 -15.56 1.57 26.43
CA ILE A 16 -15.61 0.45 25.49
C ILE A 16 -14.16 0.04 25.21
N PRO A 17 -13.75 -1.20 25.53
CA PRO A 17 -12.43 -1.71 25.17
C PRO A 17 -12.24 -1.68 23.65
N LEU A 18 -10.99 -1.56 23.18
CA LEU A 18 -10.71 -1.72 21.75
C LEU A 18 -11.15 -3.11 21.26
N SER A 19 -11.85 -3.11 20.14
CA SER A 19 -12.19 -4.32 19.40
C SER A 19 -10.97 -4.89 18.66
N SER A 20 -11.09 -6.12 18.16
CA SER A 20 -10.03 -6.75 17.37
C SER A 20 -9.70 -5.98 16.09
N SER A 21 -10.70 -5.39 15.45
CA SER A 21 -10.50 -4.53 14.28
C SER A 21 -9.72 -3.27 14.65
N GLU A 22 -10.14 -2.55 15.69
CA GLU A 22 -9.48 -1.32 16.12
C GLU A 22 -8.03 -1.59 16.53
N MET A 23 -7.77 -2.63 17.34
CA MET A 23 -6.41 -3.03 17.71
C MET A 23 -5.56 -3.35 16.47
N GLY A 24 -6.10 -4.15 15.53
CA GLY A 24 -5.36 -4.55 14.34
C GLY A 24 -5.05 -3.39 13.39
N PHE A 25 -6.02 -2.50 13.15
CA PHE A 25 -5.83 -1.34 12.28
C PHE A 25 -4.93 -0.28 12.91
N LEU A 26 -5.07 0.02 14.21
CA LEU A 26 -4.17 0.94 14.91
C LEU A 26 -2.72 0.41 14.93
N TRP A 27 -2.54 -0.90 15.16
CA TRP A 27 -1.23 -1.54 15.14
C TRP A 27 -0.57 -1.43 13.75
N THR A 28 -1.34 -1.76 12.71
CA THR A 28 -0.86 -1.68 11.32
C THR A 28 -0.52 -0.24 10.92
N GLN A 29 -1.38 0.71 11.30
CA GLN A 29 -1.17 2.13 11.02
C GLN A 29 0.11 2.64 11.71
N TYR A 30 0.34 2.28 12.98
CA TYR A 30 1.56 2.66 13.70
C TYR A 30 2.85 2.16 13.01
N LEU A 31 2.87 0.90 12.58
CA LEU A 31 4.02 0.34 11.85
C LEU A 31 4.24 1.04 10.50
N ASN A 32 3.16 1.39 9.80
CA ASN A 32 3.23 2.12 8.54
C ASN A 32 3.74 3.56 8.74
N ASP A 33 3.29 4.25 9.79
CA ASP A 33 3.69 5.64 10.06
C ASP A 33 5.14 5.74 10.52
N THR A 34 5.60 4.81 11.37
CA THR A 34 7.01 4.78 11.79
C THR A 34 7.94 4.48 10.60
N LEU A 35 7.52 3.61 9.68
CA LEU A 35 8.21 3.40 8.40
C LEU A 35 8.19 4.66 7.54
N ALA A 36 7.03 5.29 7.38
CA ALA A 36 6.86 6.49 6.57
C ALA A 36 7.75 7.62 7.08
N LEU A 37 7.84 7.82 8.40
CA LEU A 37 8.77 8.78 9.01
C LEU A 37 10.21 8.54 8.57
N CYS A 38 10.70 7.31 8.65
CA CYS A 38 12.06 6.95 8.22
C CYS A 38 12.28 7.26 6.73
N VAL A 39 11.34 6.84 5.87
CA VAL A 39 11.44 7.07 4.42
C VAL A 39 11.41 8.56 4.09
N MET A 40 10.49 9.32 4.70
CA MET A 40 10.33 10.74 4.42
C MET A 40 11.46 11.60 4.98
N LYS A 41 12.08 11.22 6.11
CA LYS A 41 13.31 11.87 6.62
C LYS A 41 14.44 11.77 5.59
N TYR A 42 14.67 10.59 5.05
CA TYR A 42 15.64 10.39 3.98
C TYR A 42 15.27 11.20 2.73
N PHE A 43 14.03 11.09 2.24
CA PHE A 43 13.57 11.83 1.05
C PHE A 43 13.67 13.34 1.22
N LYS A 44 13.38 13.89 2.39
CA LYS A 44 13.55 15.31 2.69
C LYS A 44 14.99 15.77 2.48
N ASN A 45 15.97 14.97 2.88
CA ASN A 45 17.39 15.34 2.76
C ASN A 45 17.90 15.26 1.31
N ILE A 46 17.37 14.34 0.51
CA ILE A 46 17.86 14.10 -0.87
C ILE A 46 17.04 14.80 -1.95
N CYS A 47 15.79 15.17 -1.68
CA CYS A 47 14.91 15.81 -2.65
C CYS A 47 15.43 17.22 -2.98
N ARG A 48 15.50 17.52 -4.27
CA ARG A 48 15.96 18.84 -4.77
C ARG A 48 14.84 19.69 -5.36
N ASP A 49 13.68 19.10 -5.57
CA ASP A 49 12.54 19.77 -6.17
C ASP A 49 11.71 20.51 -5.10
N GLU A 50 11.65 21.83 -5.23
CA GLU A 50 10.98 22.72 -4.27
C GLU A 50 9.45 22.53 -4.22
N GLU A 51 8.83 21.96 -5.26
CA GLU A 51 7.39 21.66 -5.24
C GLU A 51 7.08 20.34 -4.54
N ILE A 52 8.08 19.45 -4.41
CA ILE A 52 7.93 18.13 -3.79
C ILE A 52 8.25 18.20 -2.28
N LEU A 53 9.20 19.05 -1.88
CA LEU A 53 9.59 19.21 -0.47
C LEU A 53 8.41 19.49 0.48
N PRO A 54 7.46 20.40 0.19
CA PRO A 54 6.30 20.63 1.05
C PRO A 54 5.41 19.40 1.23
N LEU A 55 5.32 18.53 0.21
CA LEU A 55 4.54 17.29 0.28
C LEU A 55 5.21 16.27 1.20
N ILE A 56 6.54 16.19 1.16
CA ILE A 56 7.33 15.33 2.06
C ILE A 56 7.16 15.81 3.51
N GLU A 57 7.22 17.13 3.74
CA GLU A 57 7.02 17.72 5.08
C GLU A 57 5.60 17.50 5.62
N GLU A 58 4.58 17.62 4.77
CA GLU A 58 3.21 17.29 5.14
C GLU A 58 3.05 15.81 5.51
N SER A 59 3.64 14.90 4.72
CA SER A 59 3.65 13.46 5.02
C SER A 59 4.35 13.14 6.36
N LEU A 60 5.47 13.80 6.66
CA LEU A 60 6.16 13.68 7.96
C LEU A 60 5.26 14.12 9.12
N ASN A 61 4.57 15.25 8.97
CA ASN A 61 3.71 15.79 10.02
C ASN A 61 2.50 14.89 10.28
N ILE A 62 1.90 14.33 9.22
CA ILE A 62 0.80 13.35 9.33
C ILE A 62 1.27 12.14 10.14
N ALA A 63 2.33 11.46 9.69
CA ALA A 63 2.83 10.26 10.35
C ALA A 63 3.24 10.52 11.81
N GLN A 64 3.87 11.66 12.11
CA GLN A 64 4.26 12.01 13.48
C GLN A 64 3.06 12.25 14.39
N ASN A 65 2.00 12.90 13.88
CA ASN A 65 0.78 13.13 14.61
C ASN A 65 0.03 11.81 14.88
N ASP A 66 -0.05 10.95 13.88
CA ASP A 66 -0.74 9.66 13.97
C ASP A 66 -0.09 8.75 15.00
N ILE A 67 1.24 8.65 14.98
CA ILE A 67 2.02 7.91 15.99
C ILE A 67 1.70 8.39 17.40
N ASN A 68 1.61 9.70 17.62
CA ASN A 68 1.31 10.26 18.95
C ASN A 68 -0.10 9.88 19.41
N ILE A 69 -1.10 10.00 18.52
CA ILE A 69 -2.49 9.64 18.81
C ILE A 69 -2.63 8.15 19.11
N ILE A 70 -2.05 7.28 18.27
CA ILE A 70 -2.11 5.82 18.46
C ILE A 70 -1.41 5.41 19.76
N THR A 71 -0.25 6.01 20.07
CA THR A 71 0.46 5.79 21.33
C THR A 71 -0.40 6.14 22.53
N GLU A 72 -1.13 7.26 22.48
CA GLU A 72 -2.05 7.67 23.55
C GLU A 72 -3.21 6.68 23.71
N ILE A 73 -3.81 6.23 22.60
CA ILE A 73 -4.90 5.25 22.61
C ILE A 73 -4.45 3.93 23.24
N PHE A 74 -3.32 3.38 22.78
CA PHE A 74 -2.77 2.12 23.34
C PHE A 74 -2.37 2.27 24.81
N SER A 75 -1.75 3.38 25.19
CA SER A 75 -1.37 3.63 26.58
C SER A 75 -2.58 3.69 27.53
N LYS A 76 -3.70 4.31 27.10
CA LYS A 76 -4.94 4.37 27.88
C LYS A 76 -5.55 2.98 28.12
N GLU A 77 -5.37 2.06 27.18
CA GLU A 77 -5.89 0.70 27.25
C GLU A 77 -4.89 -0.30 27.88
N ASN A 78 -3.70 0.16 28.28
CA ASN A 78 -2.58 -0.68 28.72
C ASN A 78 -2.18 -1.74 27.67
N ILE A 79 -2.30 -1.39 26.39
CA ILE A 79 -1.84 -2.20 25.27
C ILE A 79 -0.40 -1.79 24.96
N PRO A 80 0.53 -2.76 24.78
CA PRO A 80 1.88 -2.45 24.34
C PRO A 80 1.88 -1.73 23.00
N VAL A 81 2.66 -0.66 22.91
CA VAL A 81 2.88 0.04 21.64
C VAL A 81 3.92 -0.74 20.82
N PRO A 82 3.73 -0.92 19.50
CA PRO A 82 4.73 -1.57 18.65
C PRO A 82 6.09 -0.87 18.74
N GLU A 83 7.17 -1.60 18.49
CA GLU A 83 8.51 -0.98 18.40
C GLU A 83 8.63 -0.19 17.09
N GLY A 84 8.12 -0.76 15.99
CA GLY A 84 8.13 -0.11 14.68
C GLY A 84 9.53 0.16 14.16
N PHE A 85 9.72 1.37 13.63
CA PHE A 85 10.96 1.83 13.04
C PHE A 85 11.44 3.13 13.69
N THR A 86 12.75 3.24 13.85
CA THR A 86 13.38 4.36 14.57
C THR A 86 14.46 5.03 13.73
N ASP A 87 15.13 6.03 14.28
CA ASP A 87 16.30 6.66 13.64
C ASP A 87 17.45 5.67 13.39
N LYS A 88 17.43 4.46 13.98
CA LYS A 88 18.39 3.39 13.67
C LYS A 88 18.11 2.73 12.31
N ASP A 89 16.88 2.86 11.81
CA ASP A 89 16.40 2.26 10.58
C ASP A 89 16.56 3.16 9.36
N VAL A 90 17.06 4.39 9.55
CA VAL A 90 17.31 5.36 8.50
C VAL A 90 18.69 6.02 8.64
N ASN A 91 19.39 6.14 7.52
CA ASN A 91 20.55 7.01 7.37
C ASN A 91 20.18 8.15 6.43
N GLU A 92 19.75 9.28 7.00
CA GLU A 92 19.32 10.45 6.24
C GLU A 92 20.42 11.00 5.33
N ASN A 93 21.69 10.82 5.73
CA ASN A 93 22.85 11.33 5.00
C ASN A 93 23.35 10.39 3.90
N ALA A 94 22.66 9.26 3.66
CA ALA A 94 23.00 8.39 2.56
C ALA A 94 22.89 9.14 1.22
N PRO A 95 23.80 8.89 0.25
CA PRO A 95 23.66 9.43 -1.10
C PRO A 95 22.33 9.04 -1.74
N ARG A 96 21.86 9.90 -2.64
CA ARG A 96 20.56 9.78 -3.31
C ARG A 96 20.42 8.46 -4.05
N LEU A 97 19.41 7.68 -3.69
CA LEU A 97 19.09 6.38 -4.28
C LEU A 97 17.99 6.48 -5.34
N PHE A 98 17.09 7.47 -5.23
CA PHE A 98 15.93 7.61 -6.11
C PHE A 98 15.82 9.03 -6.70
N THR A 99 15.22 9.13 -7.89
CA THR A 99 14.92 10.43 -8.53
C THR A 99 13.76 11.15 -7.82
N ASP A 100 13.64 12.47 -7.99
CA ASP A 100 12.55 13.26 -7.40
C ASP A 100 11.19 12.84 -7.98
N VAL A 101 11.17 12.47 -9.27
CA VAL A 101 9.99 11.90 -9.92
C VAL A 101 9.57 10.59 -9.24
N PHE A 102 10.51 9.72 -8.87
CA PHE A 102 10.18 8.52 -8.09
C PHE A 102 9.61 8.89 -6.73
N ILE A 103 10.22 9.83 -6.00
CA ILE A 103 9.74 10.28 -4.68
C ILE A 103 8.29 10.78 -4.77
N LEU A 104 7.98 11.60 -5.77
CA LEU A 104 6.64 12.15 -5.98
C LEU A 104 5.61 11.06 -6.35
N LEU A 105 5.99 10.12 -7.23
CA LEU A 105 5.14 8.97 -7.56
C LEU A 105 4.94 8.05 -6.36
N TYR A 106 5.99 7.82 -5.58
CA TYR A 106 5.95 7.00 -4.37
C TYR A 106 4.95 7.58 -3.37
N LEU A 107 5.06 8.89 -3.07
CA LEU A 107 4.12 9.61 -2.22
C LEU A 107 2.68 9.42 -2.70
N GLN A 108 2.41 9.78 -3.96
CA GLN A 108 1.05 9.69 -4.52
C GLN A 108 0.47 8.27 -4.46
N LYS A 109 1.28 7.23 -4.67
CA LYS A 109 0.82 5.84 -4.62
C LYS A 109 0.62 5.34 -3.19
N LEU A 110 1.46 5.73 -2.24
CA LEU A 110 1.24 5.38 -0.84
C LEU A 110 -0.03 6.01 -0.29
N GLU A 111 -0.31 7.28 -0.59
CA GLU A 111 -1.57 7.89 -0.15
C GLU A 111 -2.79 7.18 -0.75
N MET A 112 -2.69 6.71 -2.00
CA MET A 112 -3.74 5.91 -2.62
C MET A 112 -3.97 4.57 -1.91
N ILE A 113 -2.90 3.92 -1.44
CA ILE A 113 -2.97 2.69 -0.64
C ILE A 113 -3.57 2.98 0.74
N ALA A 114 -3.12 4.08 1.39
CA ALA A 114 -3.62 4.50 2.69
C ALA A 114 -5.13 4.77 2.64
N MET A 115 -5.62 5.54 1.66
CA MET A 115 -7.06 5.81 1.48
C MET A 115 -7.90 4.52 1.44
N ALA A 116 -7.44 3.49 0.74
CA ALA A 116 -8.16 2.22 0.65
C ALA A 116 -8.22 1.49 2.01
N GLY A 117 -7.11 1.47 2.75
CA GLY A 117 -7.04 0.84 4.07
C GLY A 117 -7.83 1.59 5.14
N ILE A 118 -7.69 2.91 5.19
CA ILE A 118 -8.38 3.78 6.14
C ILE A 118 -9.90 3.72 5.93
N GLY A 119 -10.37 3.65 4.68
CA GLY A 119 -11.80 3.48 4.40
C GLY A 119 -12.40 2.22 5.04
N VAL A 120 -11.66 1.12 5.05
CA VAL A 120 -12.07 -0.10 5.77
C VAL A 120 -12.01 0.12 7.28
N ALA A 121 -10.92 0.71 7.79
CA ALA A 121 -10.74 0.99 9.22
C ALA A 121 -11.89 1.82 9.80
N ILE A 122 -12.35 2.86 9.10
CA ILE A 122 -13.52 3.66 9.46
C ILE A 122 -14.77 2.76 9.56
N GLY A 123 -15.01 1.92 8.55
CA GLY A 123 -16.18 1.06 8.48
C GLY A 123 -16.28 0.00 9.57
N VAL A 124 -15.17 -0.31 10.26
CA VAL A 124 -15.12 -1.33 11.33
C VAL A 124 -14.72 -0.76 12.70
N SER A 125 -14.64 0.56 12.84
CA SER A 125 -14.35 1.24 14.10
C SER A 125 -15.65 1.58 14.83
N ALA A 126 -15.78 1.14 16.08
CA ALA A 126 -16.98 1.32 16.89
C ALA A 126 -16.81 2.47 17.90
N ARG A 127 -15.62 2.63 18.46
CA ARG A 127 -15.30 3.72 19.38
C ARG A 127 -15.16 5.04 18.65
N THR A 128 -15.70 6.09 19.25
CA THR A 128 -15.72 7.44 18.68
C THR A 128 -14.32 8.02 18.48
N ASP A 129 -13.40 7.82 19.43
CA ASP A 129 -12.03 8.35 19.32
C ASP A 129 -11.25 7.70 18.17
N VAL A 130 -11.38 6.38 18.02
CA VAL A 130 -10.73 5.62 16.93
C VAL A 130 -11.34 5.94 15.57
N SER A 131 -12.68 5.95 15.48
CA SER A 131 -13.37 6.32 14.25
C SER A 131 -13.07 7.76 13.83
N HIS A 132 -13.05 8.70 14.78
CA HIS A 132 -12.68 10.09 14.52
C HIS A 132 -11.24 10.22 14.02
N PHE A 133 -10.29 9.53 14.66
CA PHE A 133 -8.90 9.48 14.22
C PHE A 133 -8.79 9.05 12.74
N PHE A 134 -9.40 7.92 12.36
CA PHE A 134 -9.33 7.45 10.98
C PHE A 134 -10.06 8.37 9.98
N ASN A 135 -11.11 9.07 10.39
CA ASN A 135 -11.77 10.08 9.53
C ASN A 135 -10.86 11.28 9.25
N GLU A 136 -10.22 11.85 10.28
CA GLU A 136 -9.27 12.96 10.12
C GLU A 136 -8.05 12.55 9.31
N LEU A 137 -7.57 11.31 9.53
CA LEU A 137 -6.50 10.74 8.73
C LEU A 137 -6.91 10.62 7.26
N LEU A 138 -8.12 10.13 6.96
CA LEU A 138 -8.63 10.04 5.59
C LEU A 138 -8.64 11.40 4.87
N ILE A 139 -9.06 12.46 5.58
CA ILE A 139 -9.05 13.83 5.04
C ILE A 139 -7.61 14.27 4.70
N SER A 140 -6.69 14.03 5.62
CA SER A 140 -5.27 14.40 5.48
C SER A 140 -4.61 13.69 4.29
N VAL A 141 -4.74 12.37 4.19
CA VAL A 141 -4.16 11.59 3.08
C VAL A 141 -4.80 11.93 1.73
N THR A 142 -6.11 12.21 1.71
CA THR A 142 -6.81 12.61 0.48
C THR A 142 -6.31 13.95 -0.05
N ASN A 143 -6.09 14.91 0.85
CA ASN A 143 -5.54 16.21 0.51
C ASN A 143 -4.10 16.10 0.00
N LEU A 144 -3.25 15.33 0.68
CA LEU A 144 -1.87 15.10 0.26
C LEU A 144 -1.79 14.40 -1.10
N HIS A 145 -2.64 13.37 -1.32
CA HIS A 145 -2.77 12.70 -2.60
C HIS A 145 -3.14 13.67 -3.74
N ASP A 146 -4.11 14.56 -3.52
CA ASP A 146 -4.54 15.53 -4.54
C ASP A 146 -3.46 16.57 -4.84
N LYS A 147 -2.74 17.06 -3.82
CA LYS A 147 -1.58 17.95 -3.99
C LYS A 147 -0.49 17.26 -4.81
N ALA A 148 -0.11 16.03 -4.46
CA ALA A 148 0.87 15.25 -5.22
C ALA A 148 0.43 15.01 -6.67
N ARG A 149 -0.86 14.70 -6.90
CA ARG A 149 -1.45 14.57 -8.24
C ARG A 149 -1.32 15.86 -9.06
N LYS A 150 -1.58 17.02 -8.47
CA LYS A 150 -1.44 18.33 -9.14
C LYS A 150 0.02 18.60 -9.53
N VAL A 151 0.98 18.28 -8.66
CA VAL A 151 2.41 18.42 -8.96
C VAL A 151 2.86 17.43 -10.06
N LEU A 152 2.38 16.18 -10.04
CA LEU A 152 2.64 15.23 -11.13
C LEU A 152 2.11 15.74 -12.47
N LEU A 153 0.95 16.40 -12.48
CA LEU A 153 0.35 16.99 -13.66
C LEU A 153 1.13 18.21 -14.16
N SER A 154 1.53 19.14 -13.26
CA SER A 154 2.31 20.32 -13.64
C SER A 154 3.66 19.96 -14.24
N LYS A 155 4.28 18.89 -13.74
CA LYS A 155 5.57 18.37 -14.24
C LYS A 155 5.44 17.47 -15.47
N GLY A 156 4.22 17.15 -15.93
CA GLY A 156 4.00 16.33 -17.12
C GLY A 156 4.31 14.84 -16.95
N VAL A 157 4.52 14.37 -15.72
CA VAL A 157 4.89 12.98 -15.40
C VAL A 157 3.69 12.16 -14.87
N TYR A 158 2.50 12.76 -14.78
CA TYR A 158 1.28 12.05 -14.41
C TYR A 158 0.82 11.11 -15.54
N VAL A 159 0.89 9.81 -15.29
CA VAL A 159 0.35 8.81 -16.22
C VAL A 159 -1.15 8.68 -16.03
N ARG A 160 -1.90 8.95 -17.09
CA ARG A 160 -3.37 8.91 -17.12
C ARG A 160 -3.87 7.51 -17.50
N PRO A 161 -5.02 7.07 -16.94
CA PRO A 161 -5.70 5.87 -17.41
C PRO A 161 -6.06 5.95 -18.91
N PRO A 162 -6.19 4.79 -19.60
CA PRO A 162 -6.65 4.73 -20.97
C PRO A 162 -7.96 5.48 -21.18
N GLN A 163 -8.08 6.17 -22.32
CA GLN A 163 -9.30 6.87 -22.71
C GLN A 163 -10.16 5.96 -23.61
N ILE A 164 -11.47 6.00 -23.42
CA ILE A 164 -12.45 5.33 -24.27
C ILE A 164 -13.53 6.32 -24.71
N ALA A 165 -14.21 6.02 -25.82
CA ALA A 165 -15.35 6.80 -26.26
C ALA A 165 -16.50 6.68 -25.25
N PRO A 166 -17.20 7.78 -24.90
CA PRO A 166 -18.40 7.72 -24.09
C PRO A 166 -19.50 6.89 -24.76
N PRO A 167 -20.27 6.09 -24.01
CA PRO A 167 -21.41 5.35 -24.57
C PRO A 167 -22.52 6.31 -25.00
N ALA A 168 -23.20 5.99 -26.10
CA ALA A 168 -24.33 6.79 -26.61
C ALA A 168 -25.67 6.47 -25.89
N SER A 169 -25.80 5.25 -25.37
CA SER A 169 -26.99 4.73 -24.68
C SER A 169 -26.60 3.66 -23.66
N VAL A 170 -27.56 3.25 -22.84
CA VAL A 170 -27.42 2.07 -21.96
C VAL A 170 -27.73 0.82 -22.78
N ASP A 171 -26.79 -0.12 -22.82
CA ASP A 171 -26.95 -1.43 -23.48
C ASP A 171 -27.05 -2.55 -22.43
N PHE A 172 -27.80 -3.61 -22.75
CA PHE A 172 -27.96 -4.77 -21.87
C PHE A 172 -27.23 -5.99 -22.44
N VAL A 173 -26.66 -6.79 -21.55
CA VAL A 173 -25.97 -8.02 -21.92
C VAL A 173 -26.99 -9.09 -22.33
N GLU A 174 -26.95 -9.51 -23.59
CA GLU A 174 -27.90 -10.51 -24.13
C GLU A 174 -27.38 -11.95 -24.08
N LYS A 175 -26.05 -12.15 -23.95
CA LYS A 175 -25.41 -13.46 -24.04
C LYS A 175 -24.38 -13.68 -22.94
N GLN A 176 -24.34 -14.91 -22.42
CA GLN A 176 -23.35 -15.35 -21.43
C GLN A 176 -21.90 -15.26 -21.92
N SER A 177 -21.69 -15.17 -23.24
CA SER A 177 -20.38 -14.92 -23.86
C SER A 177 -19.72 -13.61 -23.41
N PHE A 178 -20.50 -12.70 -22.81
CA PHE A 178 -19.97 -11.52 -22.13
C PHE A 178 -19.10 -11.85 -20.91
N LEU A 179 -19.41 -12.95 -20.21
CA LEU A 179 -18.68 -13.43 -19.03
C LEU A 179 -17.68 -14.54 -19.41
N PHE A 180 -18.15 -15.52 -20.20
CA PHE A 180 -17.42 -16.73 -20.56
C PHE A 180 -17.37 -16.93 -22.07
N ASP A 181 -16.19 -16.83 -22.67
CA ASP A 181 -15.97 -17.34 -24.02
C ASP A 181 -15.46 -18.79 -23.95
N PHE A 182 -16.38 -19.76 -23.99
CA PHE A 182 -16.07 -21.20 -23.90
C PHE A 182 -15.21 -21.72 -25.06
N PHE A 183 -15.21 -21.04 -26.20
CA PHE A 183 -14.53 -21.49 -27.42
C PHE A 183 -13.33 -20.61 -27.79
N GLY A 184 -13.10 -19.51 -27.06
CA GLY A 184 -11.98 -18.58 -27.27
C GLY A 184 -12.02 -17.87 -28.62
N GLN A 185 -13.17 -17.85 -29.29
CA GLN A 185 -13.32 -17.36 -30.65
C GLN A 185 -13.47 -15.83 -30.70
N HIS A 186 -14.06 -15.22 -29.66
CA HIS A 186 -14.28 -13.77 -29.58
C HIS A 186 -14.30 -13.28 -28.12
N LYS A 187 -13.18 -12.68 -27.69
CA LYS A 187 -13.16 -11.93 -26.43
C LYS A 187 -13.76 -10.56 -26.66
N ARG A 188 -14.84 -10.24 -25.93
CA ARG A 188 -15.39 -8.88 -25.93
C ARG A 188 -14.34 -7.84 -25.51
N PRO A 189 -14.49 -6.57 -25.95
CA PRO A 189 -13.66 -5.48 -25.46
C PRO A 189 -13.64 -5.40 -23.93
N LEU A 190 -12.55 -4.85 -23.40
CA LEU A 190 -12.41 -4.61 -21.96
C LEU A 190 -13.42 -3.55 -21.49
N THR A 191 -14.01 -3.77 -20.32
CA THR A 191 -14.81 -2.71 -19.67
C THR A 191 -13.90 -1.64 -19.07
N ALA A 192 -14.47 -0.46 -18.79
CA ALA A 192 -13.74 0.62 -18.11
C ALA A 192 -13.09 0.18 -16.78
N ILE A 193 -13.79 -0.67 -16.01
CA ILE A 193 -13.30 -1.21 -14.74
C ILE A 193 -12.14 -2.20 -14.97
N GLU A 194 -12.25 -3.09 -15.97
CA GLU A 194 -11.17 -4.02 -16.32
C GLU A 194 -9.90 -3.29 -16.77
N MET A 195 -10.05 -2.25 -17.61
CA MET A 195 -8.94 -1.37 -18.00
C MET A 195 -8.32 -0.65 -16.80
N THR A 196 -9.15 -0.16 -15.89
CA THR A 196 -8.71 0.53 -14.67
C THR A 196 -7.85 -0.40 -13.80
N HIS A 197 -8.28 -1.63 -13.56
CA HIS A 197 -7.49 -2.58 -12.78
C HIS A 197 -6.19 -2.98 -13.48
N LEU A 198 -6.20 -3.24 -14.79
CA LEU A 198 -4.97 -3.54 -15.54
C LEU A 198 -3.98 -2.37 -15.47
N PHE A 199 -4.49 -1.15 -15.58
CA PHE A 199 -3.71 0.09 -15.51
C PHE A 199 -3.08 0.31 -14.13
N ILE A 200 -3.88 0.25 -13.06
CA ILE A 200 -3.39 0.51 -11.70
C ILE A 200 -2.41 -0.59 -11.27
N ASN A 201 -2.73 -1.86 -11.54
CA ASN A 201 -1.85 -2.97 -11.17
C ASN A 201 -0.54 -2.98 -11.96
N TYR A 202 -0.53 -2.51 -13.21
CA TYR A 202 0.71 -2.25 -13.92
C TYR A 202 1.55 -1.18 -13.22
N GLN A 203 0.94 -0.03 -12.86
CA GLN A 203 1.64 1.06 -12.20
C GLN A 203 2.21 0.68 -10.83
N THR A 204 1.46 -0.03 -10.00
CA THR A 204 1.94 -0.47 -8.67
C THR A 204 3.10 -1.45 -8.79
N ASN A 205 3.07 -2.36 -9.79
CA ASN A 205 4.19 -3.25 -10.07
C ASN A 205 5.41 -2.50 -10.63
N ALA A 206 5.20 -1.46 -11.45
CA ALA A 206 6.29 -0.61 -11.93
C ALA A 206 6.99 0.12 -10.77
N LEU A 207 6.22 0.70 -9.84
CA LEU A 207 6.76 1.34 -8.64
C LEU A 207 7.51 0.32 -7.76
N GLY A 208 6.88 -0.82 -7.46
CA GLY A 208 7.47 -1.88 -6.65
C GLY A 208 8.76 -2.43 -7.24
N LYS A 209 8.84 -2.58 -8.57
CA LYS A 209 10.06 -2.97 -9.27
C LYS A 209 11.20 -1.99 -9.03
N VAL A 210 10.95 -0.68 -9.15
CA VAL A 210 11.97 0.36 -8.95
C VAL A 210 12.43 0.38 -7.48
N LEU A 211 11.49 0.28 -6.54
CA LEU A 211 11.78 0.22 -5.11
C LEU A 211 12.65 -1.00 -4.76
N MET A 212 12.23 -2.20 -5.17
CA MET A 212 12.98 -3.44 -4.91
C MET A 212 14.33 -3.46 -5.60
N MET A 213 14.46 -2.87 -6.79
CA MET A 213 15.76 -2.70 -7.46
C MET A 213 16.69 -1.80 -6.63
N GLY A 214 16.19 -0.68 -6.10
CA GLY A 214 16.95 0.22 -5.23
C GLY A 214 17.35 -0.46 -3.91
N PHE A 215 16.43 -1.17 -3.27
CA PHE A 215 16.73 -1.91 -2.05
C PHE A 215 17.72 -3.06 -2.30
N ALA A 216 17.55 -3.82 -3.38
CA ALA A 216 18.48 -4.88 -3.75
C ALA A 216 19.88 -4.34 -4.06
N GLN A 217 19.99 -3.10 -4.53
CA GLN A 217 21.29 -2.45 -4.78
C GLN A 217 22.05 -2.16 -3.48
N VAL A 218 21.35 -1.80 -2.39
CA VAL A 218 21.97 -1.24 -1.19
C VAL A 218 21.87 -2.09 0.08
N CYS A 219 20.98 -3.09 0.12
CA CYS A 219 20.82 -3.97 1.27
C CYS A 219 22.12 -4.67 1.69
N LYS A 220 22.22 -5.04 2.96
CA LYS A 220 23.44 -5.61 3.53
C LYS A 220 23.46 -7.13 3.45
N ASN A 221 22.35 -7.78 3.81
CA ASN A 221 22.23 -9.22 3.86
C ASN A 221 21.99 -9.83 2.47
N ASN A 222 22.65 -10.95 2.20
CA ASN A 222 22.57 -11.62 0.89
C ASN A 222 21.22 -12.28 0.62
N ASP A 223 20.56 -12.84 1.64
CA ASP A 223 19.23 -13.42 1.51
C ASP A 223 18.17 -12.34 1.24
N VAL A 224 18.27 -11.19 1.91
CA VAL A 224 17.47 -9.98 1.61
C VAL A 224 17.69 -9.53 0.16
N ARG A 225 18.95 -9.48 -0.31
CA ARG A 225 19.26 -9.13 -1.70
C ARG A 225 18.61 -10.09 -2.71
N GLN A 226 18.66 -11.39 -2.43
CA GLN A 226 18.06 -12.41 -3.29
C GLN A 226 16.54 -12.29 -3.33
N PHE A 227 15.90 -12.11 -2.16
CA PHE A 227 14.47 -11.87 -2.04
C PHE A 227 14.03 -10.67 -2.89
N LEU A 228 14.63 -9.50 -2.65
CA LEU A 228 14.31 -8.27 -3.39
C LEU A 228 14.56 -8.40 -4.90
N SER A 229 15.64 -9.08 -5.29
CA SER A 229 15.94 -9.34 -6.70
C SER A 229 14.87 -10.23 -7.36
N ALA A 230 14.38 -11.25 -6.66
CA ALA A 230 13.29 -12.11 -7.12
C ALA A 230 11.98 -11.31 -7.26
N GLY A 231 11.64 -10.48 -6.28
CA GLY A 231 10.47 -9.61 -6.35
C GLY A 231 10.48 -8.65 -7.54
N LYS A 232 11.65 -8.06 -7.87
CA LYS A 232 11.84 -7.23 -9.07
C LYS A 232 11.52 -8.00 -10.37
N GLU A 233 11.89 -9.28 -10.45
CA GLU A 233 11.57 -10.14 -11.60
C GLU A 233 10.08 -10.51 -11.65
N ILE A 234 9.46 -10.84 -10.51
CA ILE A 234 8.01 -11.09 -10.41
C ILE A 234 7.22 -9.87 -10.87
N ALA A 235 7.55 -8.67 -10.37
CA ALA A 235 6.92 -7.42 -10.78
C ALA A 235 7.06 -7.19 -12.29
N SER A 236 8.25 -7.46 -12.86
CA SER A 236 8.49 -7.35 -14.30
C SER A 236 7.64 -8.34 -15.12
N LYS A 237 7.47 -9.57 -14.64
CA LYS A 237 6.61 -10.59 -15.26
C LYS A 237 5.14 -10.16 -15.22
N HIS A 238 4.67 -9.63 -14.10
CA HIS A 238 3.29 -9.17 -13.94
C HIS A 238 2.99 -7.96 -14.82
N MET A 239 3.91 -6.98 -14.87
CA MET A 239 3.84 -5.84 -15.79
C MET A 239 3.67 -6.29 -17.25
N LYS A 240 4.51 -7.22 -17.71
CA LYS A 240 4.43 -7.77 -19.09
C LYS A 240 3.08 -8.45 -19.34
N LYS A 241 2.54 -9.16 -18.36
CA LYS A 241 1.21 -9.79 -18.48
C LYS A 241 0.12 -8.73 -18.64
N PHE A 242 0.08 -7.71 -17.79
CA PHE A 242 -0.93 -6.64 -17.88
C PHE A 242 -0.80 -5.82 -19.16
N SER A 243 0.42 -5.43 -19.55
CA SER A 243 0.65 -4.68 -20.78
C SER A 243 0.25 -5.48 -22.02
N SER A 244 0.53 -6.79 -22.06
CA SER A 244 0.12 -7.64 -23.17
C SER A 244 -1.41 -7.69 -23.36
N ILE A 245 -2.18 -7.66 -22.26
CA ILE A 245 -3.64 -7.67 -22.32
C ILE A 245 -4.17 -6.36 -22.92
N LEU A 246 -3.59 -5.22 -22.51
CA LEU A 246 -3.94 -3.91 -23.05
C LEU A 246 -3.57 -3.79 -24.53
N ILE A 247 -2.33 -4.16 -24.89
CA ILE A 247 -1.81 -4.06 -26.26
C ILE A 247 -2.61 -4.94 -27.22
N ASN A 248 -3.01 -6.15 -26.80
CA ASN A 248 -3.86 -7.05 -27.61
C ASN A 248 -5.29 -6.52 -27.84
N GLN A 249 -5.62 -5.36 -27.29
CA GLN A 249 -6.91 -4.66 -27.46
C GLN A 249 -6.68 -3.25 -28.01
N ASP A 250 -5.52 -2.99 -28.62
CA ASP A 250 -5.09 -1.69 -29.15
C ASP A 250 -5.09 -0.56 -28.11
N ILE A 251 -4.94 -0.92 -26.83
CA ILE A 251 -4.83 0.03 -25.72
C ILE A 251 -3.34 0.19 -25.35
N PRO A 252 -2.80 1.42 -25.33
CA PRO A 252 -1.40 1.64 -25.00
C PRO A 252 -1.09 1.21 -23.56
N ALA A 253 0.05 0.57 -23.38
CA ALA A 253 0.55 0.23 -22.07
C ALA A 253 1.02 1.49 -21.32
N PRO A 254 0.87 1.56 -19.98
CA PRO A 254 1.36 2.69 -19.20
C PRO A 254 2.89 2.74 -19.21
N SER A 255 3.49 3.93 -19.15
CA SER A 255 4.95 4.05 -19.04
C SER A 255 5.37 5.22 -18.15
N ASN A 256 6.25 4.94 -17.17
CA ASN A 256 6.86 5.92 -16.27
C ASN A 256 8.37 5.99 -16.60
N TRP A 257 8.76 6.83 -17.56
CA TRP A 257 10.13 6.82 -18.10
C TRP A 257 11.19 7.41 -17.15
N ASP A 258 10.80 8.32 -16.24
CA ASP A 258 11.75 9.12 -15.43
C ASP A 258 11.85 8.69 -13.94
N ALA A 259 11.12 7.65 -13.54
CA ALA A 259 11.15 7.10 -12.19
C ALA A 259 12.25 6.02 -12.09
N ASN A 260 13.43 6.41 -11.59
CA ASN A 260 14.64 5.58 -11.68
C ASN A 260 15.40 5.45 -10.36
N VAL A 261 16.20 4.39 -10.26
CA VAL A 261 17.21 4.18 -9.22
C VAL A 261 18.53 4.81 -9.69
N LEU A 262 19.20 5.54 -8.80
CA LEU A 262 20.50 6.14 -9.05
C LEU A 262 21.65 5.19 -8.63
N ASN A 263 22.90 5.63 -8.79
CA ASN A 263 24.09 4.79 -8.60
C ASN A 263 24.58 4.64 -7.14
N SER A 264 23.79 5.06 -6.13
CA SER A 264 24.19 4.96 -4.72
C SER A 264 24.27 3.51 -4.25
N THR A 265 25.40 3.10 -3.68
CA THR A 265 25.58 1.76 -3.08
C THR A 265 25.49 1.77 -1.55
N HIS A 266 25.15 2.92 -0.95
CA HIS A 266 25.05 3.07 0.50
C HIS A 266 23.59 3.00 0.93
N ALA A 267 23.28 2.13 1.89
CA ALA A 267 21.92 1.91 2.36
C ALA A 267 21.37 3.15 3.09
N PRO A 268 20.25 3.74 2.62
CA PRO A 268 19.52 4.74 3.38
C PRO A 268 18.65 4.11 4.46
N PHE A 269 18.36 2.81 4.40
CA PHE A 269 17.47 2.12 5.31
C PHE A 269 18.07 0.82 5.86
N SER A 270 17.58 0.35 7.01
CA SER A 270 17.89 -0.98 7.52
C SER A 270 17.27 -2.08 6.65
N ASP A 271 17.86 -3.27 6.67
CA ASP A 271 17.28 -4.44 6.01
C ASP A 271 15.91 -4.80 6.62
N LYS A 272 15.70 -4.58 7.93
CA LYS A 272 14.40 -4.70 8.62
C LYS A 272 13.34 -3.85 7.93
N LEU A 273 13.62 -2.55 7.74
CA LEU A 273 12.69 -1.62 7.08
C LEU A 273 12.44 -2.01 5.63
N MET A 274 13.49 -2.30 4.85
CA MET A 274 13.34 -2.68 3.44
C MET A 274 12.50 -3.94 3.28
N MET A 275 12.67 -4.94 4.15
CA MET A 275 11.91 -6.18 4.13
C MET A 275 10.46 -5.98 4.57
N PHE A 276 10.21 -5.26 5.67
CA PHE A 276 8.85 -4.95 6.09
C PHE A 276 8.11 -4.18 4.99
N HIS A 277 8.74 -3.14 4.43
CA HIS A 277 8.13 -2.33 3.40
C HIS A 277 7.73 -3.15 2.18
N THR A 278 8.65 -4.00 1.71
CA THR A 278 8.40 -4.89 0.57
C THR A 278 7.28 -5.87 0.88
N THR A 279 7.29 -6.50 2.06
CA THR A 279 6.28 -7.48 2.47
C THR A 279 4.90 -6.84 2.61
N TYR A 280 4.83 -5.63 3.17
CA TYR A 280 3.60 -4.84 3.23
C TYR A 280 3.03 -4.56 1.83
N LEU A 281 3.88 -4.10 0.89
CA LEU A 281 3.44 -3.84 -0.49
C LEU A 281 3.00 -5.11 -1.23
N ILE A 282 3.58 -6.27 -0.93
CA ILE A 282 3.11 -7.56 -1.45
C ILE A 282 1.69 -7.87 -0.94
N ALA A 283 1.45 -7.70 0.36
CA ALA A 283 0.12 -7.91 0.96
C ALA A 283 -0.94 -6.98 0.33
N VAL A 284 -0.61 -5.70 0.15
CA VAL A 284 -1.44 -4.74 -0.60
C VAL A 284 -1.68 -5.22 -2.04
N GLY A 285 -0.65 -5.76 -2.70
CA GLY A 285 -0.75 -6.35 -4.03
C GLY A 285 -1.74 -7.52 -4.10
N ILE A 286 -1.73 -8.42 -3.11
CA ILE A 286 -2.68 -9.54 -3.01
C ILE A 286 -4.10 -9.00 -2.90
N GLY A 287 -4.34 -8.02 -2.03
CA GLY A 287 -5.65 -7.38 -1.88
C GLY A 287 -6.14 -6.73 -3.18
N ASN A 288 -5.27 -5.97 -3.86
CA ASN A 288 -5.59 -5.34 -5.14
C ASN A 288 -5.96 -6.35 -6.23
N TYR A 289 -5.24 -7.47 -6.31
CA TYR A 289 -5.55 -8.52 -7.26
C TYR A 289 -6.84 -9.27 -6.90
N GLY A 290 -7.13 -9.47 -5.62
CA GLY A 290 -8.40 -10.01 -5.14
C GLY A 290 -9.58 -9.12 -5.56
N THR A 291 -9.50 -7.82 -5.31
CA THR A 291 -10.50 -6.84 -5.77
C THR A 291 -10.67 -6.88 -7.28
N ALA A 292 -9.56 -6.84 -8.03
CA ALA A 292 -9.61 -6.91 -9.48
C ALA A 292 -10.26 -8.22 -9.98
N ALA A 293 -9.95 -9.36 -9.35
CA ALA A 293 -10.56 -10.63 -9.71
C ALA A 293 -12.08 -10.64 -9.47
N GLY A 294 -12.55 -10.02 -8.38
CA GLY A 294 -13.96 -9.94 -8.01
C GLY A 294 -14.78 -8.93 -8.83
N THR A 295 -14.16 -7.86 -9.32
CA THR A 295 -14.85 -6.82 -10.12
C THR A 295 -14.74 -7.04 -11.63
N CYS A 296 -13.76 -7.81 -12.10
CA CYS A 296 -13.68 -8.18 -13.51
C CYS A 296 -14.82 -9.14 -13.88
N GLN A 297 -15.55 -8.79 -14.94
CA GLN A 297 -16.64 -9.62 -15.45
C GLN A 297 -16.14 -10.68 -16.43
N ARG A 298 -14.99 -10.41 -17.08
CA ARG A 298 -14.30 -11.40 -17.91
C ARG A 298 -13.58 -12.44 -17.06
N MET A 299 -14.01 -13.68 -17.19
CA MET A 299 -13.49 -14.79 -16.40
C MET A 299 -12.01 -15.11 -16.66
N ASP A 300 -11.51 -14.83 -17.87
CA ASP A 300 -10.09 -14.98 -18.18
C ASP A 300 -9.21 -13.97 -17.42
N LEU A 301 -9.72 -12.76 -17.15
CA LEU A 301 -9.06 -11.76 -16.33
C LEU A 301 -9.12 -12.12 -14.85
N SER A 302 -10.29 -12.54 -14.34
CA SER A 302 -10.44 -12.99 -12.95
C SER A 302 -9.52 -14.18 -12.64
N ALA A 303 -9.43 -15.16 -13.56
CA ALA A 303 -8.50 -16.27 -13.45
C ALA A 303 -7.03 -15.82 -13.52
N THR A 304 -6.71 -14.83 -14.37
CA THR A 304 -5.36 -14.25 -14.45
C THR A 304 -4.97 -13.62 -13.11
N TYR A 305 -5.81 -12.76 -12.53
CA TYR A 305 -5.54 -12.14 -11.24
C TYR A 305 -5.42 -13.17 -10.12
N THR A 306 -6.35 -14.14 -10.05
CA THR A 306 -6.29 -15.23 -9.06
C THR A 306 -4.97 -16.00 -9.11
N ARG A 307 -4.52 -16.37 -10.31
CA ARG A 307 -3.23 -17.05 -10.49
C ARG A 307 -2.05 -16.18 -10.07
N LEU A 308 -2.07 -14.89 -10.42
CA LEU A 308 -1.03 -13.94 -10.02
C LEU A 308 -1.02 -13.72 -8.50
N SER A 309 -2.18 -13.69 -7.83
CA SER A 309 -2.30 -13.60 -6.37
C SER A 309 -1.65 -14.78 -5.68
N ALA A 310 -1.86 -16.00 -6.18
CA ALA A 310 -1.23 -17.20 -5.62
C ALA A 310 0.30 -17.13 -5.72
N GLU A 311 0.83 -16.63 -6.83
CA GLU A 311 2.28 -16.43 -7.04
C GLU A 311 2.87 -15.46 -6.00
N ILE A 312 2.23 -14.31 -5.77
CA ILE A 312 2.73 -13.34 -4.79
C ILE A 312 2.42 -13.71 -3.34
N ALA A 313 1.45 -14.59 -3.08
CA ALA A 313 1.19 -15.14 -1.74
C ALA A 313 2.34 -16.04 -1.28
N LEU A 314 2.87 -16.91 -2.17
CA LEU A 314 4.07 -17.70 -1.88
C LEU A 314 5.28 -16.80 -1.66
N TYR A 315 5.42 -15.75 -2.45
CA TYR A 315 6.49 -14.76 -2.25
C TYR A 315 6.33 -13.98 -0.93
N ALA A 316 5.10 -13.72 -0.47
CA ALA A 316 4.86 -13.12 0.85
C ALA A 316 5.29 -14.05 1.99
N GLU A 317 5.05 -15.35 1.86
CA GLU A 317 5.48 -16.38 2.81
C GLU A 317 7.02 -16.40 2.94
N ASP A 318 7.74 -16.37 1.81
CA ASP A 318 9.21 -16.26 1.82
C ASP A 318 9.69 -15.01 2.57
N GLY A 319 9.00 -13.87 2.36
CA GLY A 319 9.30 -12.62 3.06
C GLY A 319 9.06 -12.72 4.56
N ALA A 320 7.94 -13.33 4.98
CA ALA A 320 7.62 -13.55 6.39
C ALA A 320 8.64 -14.49 7.06
N ASN A 321 9.00 -15.60 6.40
CA ASN A 321 10.03 -16.52 6.88
C ASN A 321 11.39 -15.84 7.06
N LEU A 322 11.75 -14.93 6.15
CA LEU A 322 12.99 -14.17 6.25
C LEU A 322 12.95 -13.16 7.42
N MET A 323 11.83 -12.48 7.61
CA MET A 323 11.62 -11.58 8.75
C MET A 323 11.67 -12.33 10.09
N ILE A 324 11.09 -13.53 10.16
CA ILE A 324 11.16 -14.40 11.35
C ILE A 324 12.61 -14.82 11.62
N LYS A 325 13.32 -15.30 10.58
CA LYS A 325 14.72 -15.74 10.69
C LYS A 325 15.63 -14.67 11.30
N HIS A 326 15.41 -13.40 10.96
CA HIS A 326 16.21 -12.28 11.43
C HIS A 326 15.64 -11.59 12.69
N GLY A 327 14.53 -12.07 13.25
CA GLY A 327 13.89 -11.48 14.43
C GLY A 327 13.30 -10.09 14.16
N TRP A 328 12.83 -9.85 12.94
CA TRP A 328 12.33 -8.55 12.46
C TRP A 328 10.81 -8.45 12.44
N LEU A 329 10.11 -9.58 12.54
CA LEU A 329 8.64 -9.62 12.54
C LEU A 329 8.11 -9.43 13.96
N GLU A 330 7.47 -8.29 14.21
CA GLU A 330 6.72 -8.06 15.46
C GLU A 330 5.42 -8.87 15.45
N GLU A 331 5.12 -9.54 16.56
CA GLU A 331 3.84 -10.25 16.72
C GLU A 331 2.71 -9.24 16.90
N PRO A 332 1.68 -9.22 16.03
CA PRO A 332 0.53 -8.34 16.21
C PRO A 332 -0.36 -8.82 17.37
N PRO A 333 -1.31 -8.02 17.86
CA PRO A 333 -2.27 -8.43 18.89
C PRO A 333 -3.03 -9.70 18.47
N GLN A 334 -3.07 -10.70 19.35
CA GLN A 334 -3.66 -12.02 19.08
C GLN A 334 -4.81 -12.32 20.04
N ALA A 335 -5.72 -13.19 19.61
CA ALA A 335 -6.67 -13.82 20.51
C ALA A 335 -5.93 -14.71 21.53
N VAL A 336 -6.50 -14.84 22.73
CA VAL A 336 -5.93 -15.70 23.77
C VAL A 336 -5.94 -17.16 23.32
N ASP A 337 -4.77 -17.81 23.36
CA ASP A 337 -4.67 -19.26 23.14
C ASP A 337 -5.06 -20.01 24.42
N HIS A 338 -6.36 -20.30 24.53
CA HIS A 338 -6.90 -21.06 25.66
C HIS A 338 -6.32 -22.48 25.77
N GLN A 339 -5.92 -23.11 24.66
CA GLN A 339 -5.34 -24.45 24.67
C GLN A 339 -3.94 -24.42 25.28
N LYS A 340 -3.13 -23.41 24.95
CA LYS A 340 -1.83 -23.18 25.59
C LYS A 340 -1.98 -22.91 27.09
N LEU A 341 -2.97 -22.11 27.51
CA LEU A 341 -3.23 -21.84 28.93
C LEU A 341 -3.67 -23.09 29.71
N ILE A 342 -4.48 -23.97 29.11
CA ILE A 342 -4.90 -25.23 29.73
C ILE A 342 -3.71 -26.17 29.94
N ASN A 343 -2.75 -26.18 29.00
CA ASN A 343 -1.59 -27.08 29.01
C ASN A 343 -0.35 -26.48 29.69
N GLN A 344 -0.43 -25.26 30.23
CA GLN A 344 0.66 -24.68 31.02
C GLN A 344 0.76 -25.40 32.37
N GLU A 345 1.93 -25.97 32.66
CA GLU A 345 2.26 -26.43 34.01
C GLU A 345 2.19 -25.23 34.97
N LYS A 346 1.48 -25.40 36.08
CA LYS A 346 1.18 -24.34 37.05
C LYS A 346 2.35 -24.03 37.99
#